data_AF-A0A4R8UBD4-F1
#
_entry.id   AF-A0A4R8UBD4-F1
#
_cell.length_a   1.000
_cell.length_b   1.000
_cell.length_c   1.000
_cell.angle_alpha   90.00
_cell.angle_beta   90.00
_cell.angle_gamma   90.00
#
_symmetry.space_group_name_H-M   'P 1'
#
loop_
_entity.id
_entity.type
_entity.pdbx_description
1 polymer ?
#
loop_
_entity_poly.entity_id
_entity_poly.type
_entity_poly.pdbx_seq_one_letter_code
_entity_poly.pdbx_strand_id
1 'polypeptide(L)'
;MASAEWAEDPHDEWMRVLDELERFLGSVGDGMDATPWTAPVRLGPLPPALVGRAHKVLAGQRELVRELEAAQQETGRHLAAVRAVSAARSAETSVYVDVMS
;
A
#
# COMPACT_ATOMS: atom_id res chain seq x y z
N MET A 1 -10.78 -20.13 43.58
CA MET A 1 -10.63 -18.68 43.38
C MET A 1 -9.23 -18.41 42.83
N ALA A 2 -9.10 -18.23 41.50
CA ALA A 2 -7.96 -17.58 40.80
C ALA A 2 -7.96 -17.93 39.29
N SER A 3 -8.93 -17.48 38.47
CA SER A 3 -8.89 -17.80 37.02
C SER A 3 -9.62 -16.84 36.04
N ALA A 4 -9.96 -15.59 36.35
CA ALA A 4 -10.81 -14.84 35.40
C ALA A 4 -10.57 -13.31 35.29
N GLU A 5 -9.34 -12.82 35.42
CA GLU A 5 -9.05 -11.37 35.33
C GLU A 5 -8.08 -10.96 34.20
N TRP A 6 -7.63 -11.89 33.36
CA TRP A 6 -6.83 -11.57 32.16
C TRP A 6 -7.47 -12.07 30.88
N ALA A 7 -8.78 -11.84 30.72
CA ALA A 7 -9.26 -11.58 29.37
C ALA A 7 -8.65 -10.22 29.01
N GLU A 8 -7.72 -10.18 28.06
CA GLU A 8 -7.20 -8.92 27.54
C GLU A 8 -8.35 -7.93 27.33
N ASP A 9 -8.21 -6.72 27.89
CA ASP A 9 -9.24 -5.70 27.73
C ASP A 9 -9.42 -5.49 26.21
N PRO A 10 -10.65 -5.60 25.66
CA PRO A 10 -10.92 -5.33 24.26
C PRO A 10 -10.36 -3.97 23.80
N HIS A 11 -10.26 -3.00 24.70
CA HIS A 11 -9.62 -1.72 24.45
C HIS A 11 -8.12 -1.86 24.14
N ASP A 12 -7.39 -2.70 24.89
CA ASP A 12 -5.97 -2.96 24.70
C ASP A 12 -5.71 -3.73 23.41
N GLU A 13 -6.57 -4.68 23.07
CA GLU A 13 -6.50 -5.40 21.78
C GLU A 13 -6.70 -4.42 20.61
N TRP A 14 -7.69 -3.53 20.70
CA TRP A 14 -7.91 -2.48 19.70
C TRP A 14 -6.74 -1.50 19.60
N MET A 15 -6.12 -1.11 20.73
CA MET A 15 -4.95 -0.25 20.71
C MET A 15 -3.80 -0.91 19.96
N ARG A 16 -3.49 -2.18 20.24
CA ARG A 16 -2.41 -2.90 19.54
C ARG A 16 -2.64 -3.01 18.05
N VAL A 17 -3.88 -3.27 17.64
CA VAL A 17 -4.26 -3.33 16.23
C VAL A 17 -4.07 -1.97 15.56
N LEU A 18 -4.50 -0.89 16.20
CA LEU A 18 -4.30 0.45 15.66
C LEU A 18 -2.81 0.83 15.63
N ASP A 19 -2.02 0.47 16.63
CA ASP A 19 -0.57 0.70 16.64
C ASP A 19 0.14 -0.06 15.52
N GLU A 20 -0.28 -1.30 15.23
CA GLU A 20 0.22 -2.09 14.11
C GLU A 20 -0.10 -1.43 12.76
N LEU A 21 -1.35 -1.00 12.57
CA LEU A 21 -1.77 -0.32 11.34
C LEU A 21 -1.08 1.04 11.15
N GLU A 22 -0.88 1.79 12.24
CA GLU A 22 -0.14 3.07 12.23
C GLU A 22 1.34 2.83 11.87
N ARG A 23 1.97 1.78 12.43
CA ARG A 23 3.34 1.40 12.09
C ARG A 23 3.47 0.99 10.62
N PHE A 24 2.51 0.22 10.12
CA PHE A 24 2.46 -0.20 8.72
C PHE A 24 2.35 1.00 7.77
N LEU A 25 1.56 2.02 8.13
CA LEU A 25 1.52 3.27 7.38
C LEU A 25 2.86 4.01 7.41
N GLY A 26 3.57 4.00 8.53
CA GLY A 26 4.87 4.65 8.68
C GLY A 26 6.03 3.95 7.97
N SER A 27 5.93 2.63 7.70
CA SER A 27 6.98 1.86 7.02
C SER A 27 6.94 1.96 5.49
N VAL A 28 5.95 2.66 4.93
CA VAL A 28 5.80 2.74 3.49
C VAL A 28 6.95 3.55 2.88
N GLY A 29 7.73 2.89 2.02
CA GLY A 29 8.90 3.47 1.34
C GLY A 29 10.24 2.90 1.78
N ASP A 30 10.33 2.26 2.96
CA ASP A 30 11.59 1.72 3.52
C ASP A 30 11.75 0.20 3.30
N GLY A 31 11.25 -0.32 2.17
CA GLY A 31 11.21 -1.77 1.95
C GLY A 31 10.10 -2.43 2.78
N MET A 32 8.87 -1.99 2.52
CA MET A 32 7.64 -2.48 3.13
C MET A 32 7.62 -4.01 3.25
N ASP A 33 7.68 -4.53 4.48
CA ASP A 33 7.36 -5.93 4.76
C ASP A 33 5.87 -6.14 4.53
N ALA A 34 5.52 -6.55 3.32
CA ALA A 34 4.15 -6.76 2.87
C ALA A 34 3.52 -8.04 3.45
N THR A 35 3.78 -8.34 4.73
CA THR A 35 3.07 -9.41 5.42
C THR A 35 1.58 -9.06 5.39
N PRO A 36 0.73 -9.89 4.79
CA PRO A 36 -0.69 -9.57 4.65
C PRO A 36 -1.32 -9.48 6.04
N TRP A 37 -1.75 -8.27 6.39
CA TRP A 37 -2.46 -8.03 7.64
C TRP A 37 -3.80 -8.78 7.63
N THR A 38 -4.05 -9.55 8.69
CA THR A 38 -5.31 -10.29 8.86
C THR A 38 -6.07 -9.70 10.03
N ALA A 39 -7.31 -9.28 9.78
CA ALA A 39 -8.17 -8.73 10.82
C ALA A 39 -8.39 -9.76 11.95
N PRO A 40 -8.15 -9.41 13.22
CA PRO A 40 -8.42 -10.31 14.33
C PRO A 40 -9.91 -10.61 14.47
N VAL A 41 -10.26 -11.90 14.65
CA VAL A 41 -11.64 -12.41 14.55
C VAL A 41 -12.50 -12.08 15.78
N ARG A 42 -11.88 -11.70 16.91
CA ARG A 42 -12.56 -11.52 18.21
C ARG A 42 -12.53 -10.09 18.75
N LEU A 43 -12.17 -9.12 17.91
CA LEU A 43 -12.27 -7.72 18.30
C LEU A 43 -13.74 -7.38 18.54
N GLY A 44 -14.06 -7.04 19.78
CA GLY A 44 -15.36 -6.47 20.13
C GLY A 44 -15.61 -5.14 19.40
N PRO A 45 -16.72 -4.43 19.71
CA PRO A 45 -16.96 -3.12 19.11
C PRO A 45 -15.79 -2.16 19.37
N LEU A 46 -15.46 -1.32 18.37
CA LEU A 46 -14.41 -0.30 18.51
C LEU A 46 -14.77 0.67 19.65
N PRO A 47 -13.90 0.84 20.67
CA PRO A 47 -14.14 1.79 21.74
C PRO A 47 -14.29 3.22 21.22
N PRO A 48 -15.25 4.03 21.73
CA PRO A 48 -15.48 5.40 21.27
C PRO A 48 -14.23 6.31 21.31
N ALA A 49 -13.35 6.09 22.29
CA ALA A 49 -12.10 6.82 22.43
C ALA A 49 -11.11 6.59 21.26
N LEU A 50 -11.21 5.44 20.60
CA LEU A 50 -10.31 5.02 19.53
C LEU A 50 -10.85 5.35 18.12
N VAL A 51 -12.11 5.76 17.99
CA VAL A 51 -12.74 6.12 16.71
C VAL A 51 -11.94 7.18 15.96
N GLY A 52 -11.46 8.21 16.67
CA GLY A 52 -10.65 9.27 16.07
C GLY A 52 -9.34 8.74 15.48
N ARG A 53 -8.69 7.77 16.13
CA ARG A 53 -7.47 7.13 15.63
C ARG A 53 -7.77 6.24 14.43
N ALA A 54 -8.80 5.39 14.51
CA ALA A 54 -9.22 4.54 13.39
C ALA A 54 -9.52 5.36 12.12
N HIS A 55 -10.18 6.52 12.25
CA HIS A 55 -10.41 7.41 11.12
C HIS A 55 -9.12 8.00 10.53
N LYS A 56 -8.14 8.36 11.37
CA LYS A 56 -6.84 8.85 10.88
C LYS A 56 -6.09 7.76 10.11
N VAL A 57 -6.07 6.53 10.63
CA VAL A 57 -5.48 5.37 9.94
C VAL A 57 -6.16 5.17 8.58
N LEU A 58 -7.49 5.15 8.54
CA LEU A 58 -8.24 4.97 7.30
C LEU A 58 -7.97 6.10 6.28
N ALA A 59 -7.85 7.34 6.74
CA ALA A 59 -7.49 8.47 5.89
C ALA A 59 -6.09 8.32 5.29
N GLY A 60 -5.11 7.92 6.12
CA GLY A 60 -3.73 7.65 5.69
C GLY A 60 -3.64 6.51 4.67
N GLN A 61 -4.34 5.40 4.92
CA GLN A 61 -4.41 4.27 3.97
C GLN A 61 -4.98 4.69 2.62
N ARG A 62 -6.01 5.54 2.61
CA ARG A 62 -6.62 6.05 1.36
C ARG A 62 -5.70 7.00 0.61
N GLU A 63 -4.93 7.82 1.31
CA GLU A 63 -3.92 8.67 0.66
C GLU A 63 -2.83 7.81 0.03
N LEU A 64 -2.34 6.81 0.77
CA LEU A 64 -1.32 5.89 0.25
C LEU A 64 -1.76 5.17 -1.03
N VAL A 65 -3.01 4.72 -1.09
CA VAL A 65 -3.58 4.11 -2.31
C VAL A 65 -3.55 5.10 -3.47
N ARG A 66 -3.94 6.37 -3.24
CA ARG A 66 -3.90 7.40 -4.29
C ARG A 66 -2.48 7.66 -4.79
N GLU A 67 -1.52 7.79 -3.88
CA GLU A 67 -0.11 8.01 -4.22
C GLU A 67 0.45 6.84 -5.03
N LEU A 68 0.15 5.60 -4.60
CA LEU A 68 0.58 4.40 -5.30
C LEU A 68 -0.02 4.31 -6.71
N GLU A 69 -1.32 4.60 -6.86
CA GLU A 69 -1.98 4.64 -8.16
C GLU A 69 -1.39 5.72 -9.08
N ALA A 70 -1.06 6.89 -8.53
CA ALA A 70 -0.41 7.96 -9.28
C ALA A 70 0.99 7.56 -9.76
N ALA A 71 1.78 6.91 -8.88
CA ALA A 71 3.12 6.41 -9.21
C ALA A 71 3.08 5.32 -10.29
N GLN A 72 2.09 4.41 -10.22
CA GLN A 72 1.88 3.39 -11.26
C GLN A 72 1.53 4.00 -12.60
N GLN A 73 0.61 4.98 -12.64
CA GLN A 73 0.25 5.68 -13.87
C GLN A 73 1.46 6.39 -14.49
N GLU A 74 2.25 7.07 -13.68
CA GLU A 74 3.43 7.80 -14.15
C GLU A 74 4.48 6.85 -14.72
N THR A 75 4.74 5.74 -14.03
CA THR A 75 5.63 4.68 -14.52
C THR A 75 5.11 4.10 -15.85
N GLY A 76 3.80 3.91 -15.97
CA GLY A 76 3.16 3.46 -17.22
C GLY A 76 3.40 4.42 -18.39
N ARG A 77 3.28 5.74 -18.16
CA ARG A 77 3.58 6.77 -19.17
C ARG A 77 5.05 6.74 -19.60
N HIS A 78 5.97 6.65 -18.64
CA HIS A 78 7.40 6.54 -18.92
C HIS A 78 7.73 5.31 -19.77
N LEU A 79 7.17 4.14 -19.43
CA LEU A 79 7.35 2.92 -20.22
C LEU A 79 6.74 3.02 -21.62
N ALA A 80 5.60 3.68 -21.77
CA ALA A 80 5.01 3.94 -23.08
C ALA A 80 5.93 4.82 -23.95
N ALA A 81 6.50 5.87 -23.38
CA ALA A 81 7.45 6.74 -24.08
C ALA A 81 8.72 5.99 -24.51
N VAL A 82 9.33 5.18 -23.62
CA VAL A 82 10.49 4.36 -23.95
C VAL A 82 10.16 3.37 -25.08
N ARG A 83 8.99 2.71 -25.02
CA ARG A 83 8.54 1.80 -26.08
C ARG A 83 8.32 2.51 -27.41
N ALA A 84 7.74 3.70 -27.42
CA ALA A 84 7.53 4.48 -28.64
C ALA A 84 8.85 4.88 -29.31
N VAL A 85 9.84 5.34 -28.52
CA VAL A 85 11.19 5.68 -29.03
C VAL A 85 11.89 4.44 -29.60
N SER A 86 11.80 3.30 -28.91
CA SER A 86 12.37 2.05 -29.44
C SER A 86 11.72 1.64 -30.76
N ALA A 87 10.39 1.74 -30.88
CA ALA A 87 9.68 1.39 -32.10
C ALA A 87 10.05 2.31 -33.28
N ALA A 88 10.18 3.63 -33.04
CA ALA A 88 10.61 4.58 -34.06
C ALA A 88 12.04 4.27 -34.56
N ARG A 89 12.98 3.97 -33.65
CA ARG A 89 14.35 3.58 -34.02
C ARG A 89 14.39 2.28 -34.84
N SER A 90 13.56 1.29 -34.50
CA SER A 90 13.46 0.05 -35.26
C SER A 90 12.90 0.28 -36.66
N ALA A 91 11.93 1.18 -36.83
CA ALA A 91 11.40 1.55 -38.13
C ALA A 91 12.45 2.25 -39.01
N GLU A 92 13.19 3.22 -38.48
CA GLU A 92 14.27 3.92 -39.19
C GLU A 92 15.39 2.95 -39.62
N THR A 93 15.76 2.01 -38.75
CA THR A 93 16.77 0.98 -39.06
C THR A 93 16.27 0.05 -40.16
N SER A 94 14.99 -0.34 -40.13
CA SER A 94 14.40 -1.18 -41.18
C SER A 94 14.35 -0.49 -42.55
N VAL A 95 14.12 0.83 -42.57
CA VAL A 95 14.14 1.62 -43.83
C VAL A 95 15.56 1.72 -44.39
N TYR A 96 16.59 1.82 -43.55
CA TYR A 96 17.97 1.86 -44.02
C TYR A 96 18.46 0.51 -44.60
N VAL A 97 17.91 -0.60 -44.13
CA VAL A 97 18.26 -1.96 -44.61
C VAL A 97 17.62 -2.25 -45.99
N ASP A 98 16.44 -1.71 -46.28
CA ASP A 98 15.75 -1.91 -47.58
C ASP A 98 16.46 -1.17 -48.74
N VAL A 99 17.14 -0.06 -48.45
CA VAL A 99 17.80 0.79 -49.47
C VAL A 99 19.22 0.29 -49.82
N MET A 100 19.76 -0.69 -49.09
CA MET A 100 21.09 -1.26 -49.33
C MET A 100 21.07 -2.72 -49.83
N SER A 101 19.98 -3.18 -50.46
CA SER A 101 19.92 -4.46 -51.16
C SER A 101 19.92 -4.33 -52.68
#